data_AF-A0A8D8IC15-F1
#
_entry.id   AF-A0A8D8IC15-F1
#
_cell.length_a   1.000
_cell.length_b   1.000
_cell.length_c   1.000
_cell.angle_alpha   90.00
_cell.angle_beta   90.00
_cell.angle_gamma   90.00
#
_symmetry.space_group_name_H-M   'P 1'
#
loop_
_entity.id
_entity.type
_entity.pdbx_description
1 polymer ?
#
loop_
_entity_poly.entity_id
_entity_poly.type
_entity_poly.pdbx_seq_one_letter_code
_entity_poly.pdbx_strand_id
1 'polypeptide(L)'
;SSSLVAKGAPTNDDAQVAARPMTSADFQAMIPSHFISGGRHGQVQVEAGEHGPSVTVTVQKAVPDVPMLPPAPTELGTVTETITKSTFTETVMTRVTDNRLLEPLISEEVVLPKDQGSLGFS
;
A
#
# COMPACT_ATOMS: atom_id res chain seq x y z
N SER A 1 -69.41 3.55 -37.67
CA SER A 1 -68.18 2.75 -37.84
C SER A 1 -67.33 2.98 -36.60
N SER A 2 -67.31 2.12 -35.59
CA SER A 2 -66.56 0.83 -35.51
C SER A 2 -65.07 1.08 -35.82
N SER A 3 -64.07 0.78 -35.00
CA SER A 3 -63.97 -0.10 -33.84
C SER A 3 -62.75 0.22 -32.98
N LEU A 4 -62.88 -0.11 -31.69
CA LEU A 4 -61.92 -0.71 -30.75
C LEU A 4 -60.42 -0.75 -31.12
N VAL A 5 -59.59 -0.20 -30.21
CA VAL A 5 -58.23 -0.69 -29.96
C VAL A 5 -58.28 -1.61 -28.73
N ALA A 6 -57.87 -2.87 -28.90
CA ALA A 6 -57.78 -3.86 -27.83
C ALA A 6 -56.32 -4.01 -27.37
N LYS A 7 -56.09 -3.69 -26.10
CA LYS A 7 -55.40 -4.47 -25.05
C LYS A 7 -54.15 -5.30 -25.41
N GLY A 8 -53.04 -4.99 -24.75
CA GLY A 8 -51.88 -5.88 -24.57
C GLY A 8 -51.00 -5.38 -23.42
N ALA A 9 -50.77 -6.22 -22.41
CA ALA A 9 -50.21 -5.92 -21.09
C ALA A 9 -48.65 -5.96 -21.08
N PRO A 10 -47.98 -5.70 -19.94
CA PRO A 10 -46.62 -5.17 -19.86
C PRO A 10 -45.53 -6.25 -19.95
N THR A 11 -44.37 -5.88 -20.49
CA THR A 11 -43.12 -6.62 -20.27
C THR A 11 -42.14 -5.73 -19.52
N ASN A 12 -41.79 -6.18 -18.31
CA ASN A 12 -40.59 -5.77 -17.61
C ASN A 12 -39.40 -6.07 -18.51
N ASP A 13 -38.77 -5.04 -19.06
CA ASP A 13 -37.42 -5.13 -19.60
C ASP A 13 -36.50 -4.39 -18.63
N ASP A 14 -36.08 -5.14 -17.59
CA ASP A 14 -34.83 -4.89 -16.88
C ASP A 14 -33.73 -5.13 -17.92
N ALA A 15 -33.49 -4.10 -18.74
CA ALA A 15 -32.44 -4.11 -19.73
C ALA A 15 -31.13 -4.13 -18.97
N GLN A 16 -30.56 -5.32 -18.82
CA GLN A 16 -29.15 -5.54 -18.55
C GLN A 16 -28.36 -4.67 -19.56
N VAL A 17 -28.01 -3.46 -19.14
CA VAL A 17 -27.21 -2.54 -19.95
C VAL A 17 -25.85 -3.19 -20.05
N ALA A 18 -25.62 -3.92 -21.14
CA ALA A 18 -24.29 -4.43 -21.45
C ALA A 18 -23.34 -3.24 -21.37
N ALA A 19 -22.45 -3.25 -20.36
CA ALA A 19 -21.50 -2.19 -20.14
C ALA A 19 -20.63 -2.11 -21.40
N ARG A 20 -20.92 -1.13 -22.25
CA ARG A 20 -20.09 -0.89 -23.44
C ARG A 20 -18.67 -0.67 -22.92
N PRO A 21 -17.64 -1.26 -23.56
CA PRO A 21 -16.27 -0.98 -23.19
C PRO A 21 -16.07 0.53 -23.29
N MET A 22 -15.73 1.15 -22.17
CA MET A 22 -15.60 2.60 -22.07
C MET A 22 -14.41 3.04 -22.92
N THR A 23 -14.57 4.13 -23.66
CA THR A 23 -13.44 4.74 -24.37
C THR A 23 -12.55 5.51 -23.39
N SER A 24 -11.31 5.77 -23.79
CA SER A 24 -10.40 6.61 -22.99
C SER A 24 -10.97 8.00 -22.73
N ALA A 25 -11.74 8.55 -23.69
CA ALA A 25 -12.44 9.82 -23.54
C ALA A 25 -13.54 9.76 -22.47
N ASP A 26 -14.30 8.65 -22.40
CA ASP A 26 -15.34 8.47 -21.39
C ASP A 26 -14.74 8.39 -19.98
N PHE A 27 -13.63 7.67 -19.81
CA PHE A 27 -12.94 7.60 -18.53
C PHE A 27 -12.39 8.95 -18.10
N GLN A 28 -11.79 9.72 -19.02
CA GLN A 28 -11.31 11.07 -18.73
C GLN A 28 -12.45 12.01 -18.31
N ALA A 29 -13.61 11.90 -18.95
CA ALA A 29 -14.80 12.67 -18.58
C ALA A 29 -15.36 12.29 -17.19
N MET A 30 -15.03 11.11 -16.68
CA MET A 30 -15.38 10.68 -15.32
C MET A 30 -14.39 11.14 -14.25
N ILE A 31 -13.19 11.61 -14.61
CA ILE A 31 -12.21 12.10 -13.63
C ILE A 31 -12.70 13.46 -13.10
N PRO A 32 -12.95 13.61 -11.80
CA PRO A 32 -13.38 14.90 -11.26
C PRO A 32 -12.30 15.96 -11.43
N SER A 33 -12.70 17.21 -11.71
CA SER A 33 -11.79 18.32 -12.05
C SER A 33 -10.74 18.62 -10.97
N HIS A 34 -10.99 18.30 -9.70
CA HIS A 34 -10.04 18.47 -8.60
C HIS A 34 -8.88 17.45 -8.64
N PHE A 35 -9.02 16.34 -9.36
CA PHE A 35 -7.93 15.41 -9.64
C PHE A 35 -7.09 15.86 -10.85
N ILE A 36 -7.66 16.64 -11.77
CA ILE A 36 -6.97 17.16 -12.97
C ILE A 36 -6.23 18.46 -12.65
N SER A 37 -6.87 19.36 -11.90
CA SER A 37 -6.38 20.72 -11.68
C SER A 37 -5.36 20.85 -10.53
N GLY A 38 -4.93 19.74 -9.92
CA GLY A 38 -3.97 19.77 -8.83
C GLY A 38 -4.48 20.60 -7.64
N GLY A 39 -5.32 19.99 -6.80
CA GLY A 39 -5.25 20.32 -5.38
C GLY A 39 -3.78 20.25 -4.99
N ARG A 40 -3.24 21.36 -4.48
CA ARG A 40 -1.82 21.54 -4.08
C ARG A 40 -1.24 20.21 -3.60
N HIS A 41 -0.07 19.81 -4.10
CA HIS A 41 0.73 18.60 -3.74
C HIS A 41 0.82 17.43 -4.75
N GLY A 42 0.48 17.61 -6.03
CA GLY A 42 0.87 16.62 -7.06
C GLY A 42 0.86 17.19 -8.47
N GLN A 43 2.03 17.32 -9.10
CA GLN A 43 2.10 17.65 -10.53
C GLN A 43 1.81 16.38 -11.33
N VAL A 44 0.62 16.30 -11.92
CA VAL A 44 0.26 15.25 -12.87
C VAL A 44 0.68 15.74 -14.26
N GLN A 45 1.76 15.20 -14.81
CA GLN A 45 2.14 15.38 -16.21
C GLN A 45 1.54 14.23 -17.03
N VAL A 46 0.66 14.58 -17.96
CA VAL A 46 0.10 13.64 -18.94
C VAL A 46 0.92 13.78 -20.21
N GLU A 47 1.73 12.78 -20.54
CA GLU A 47 2.50 12.74 -21.78
C GLU A 47 1.87 11.72 -22.74
N ALA A 48 1.59 12.14 -23.98
CA ALA A 48 1.02 11.28 -25.01
C ALA A 48 2.14 10.44 -25.66
N GLY A 49 2.46 9.31 -25.06
CA GLY A 49 3.39 8.32 -25.62
C GLY A 49 2.75 7.44 -26.70
N GLU A 50 3.59 6.86 -27.55
CA GLU A 50 3.23 6.01 -28.71
C GLU A 50 2.39 4.76 -28.35
N HIS A 51 2.30 4.42 -27.07
CA HIS A 51 1.51 3.29 -26.53
C HIS A 51 0.28 3.75 -25.74
N GLY A 52 -0.47 4.72 -26.28
CA GLY A 52 -1.68 5.24 -25.63
C GLY A 52 -1.40 6.04 -24.34
N PRO A 53 -2.43 6.61 -23.71
CA PRO A 53 -2.25 7.46 -22.53
C PRO A 53 -1.77 6.62 -21.34
N SER A 54 -0.51 6.81 -20.96
CA SER A 54 0.09 6.20 -19.77
C SER A 54 0.03 7.17 -18.60
N VAL A 55 -0.42 6.70 -17.44
CA VAL A 55 -0.53 7.50 -16.21
C VAL A 55 0.55 7.05 -15.24
N THR A 56 1.57 7.87 -15.05
CA THR A 56 2.61 7.61 -14.05
C THR A 56 2.22 8.25 -12.72
N VAL A 57 1.96 7.42 -11.71
CA VAL A 57 1.64 7.86 -10.35
C VAL A 57 2.88 7.73 -9.47
N THR A 58 3.44 8.85 -9.04
CA THR A 58 4.52 8.86 -8.04
C THR A 58 3.90 8.97 -6.65
N VAL A 59 3.77 7.86 -5.94
CA VAL A 59 3.35 7.87 -4.54
C VAL A 59 4.56 8.21 -3.68
N GLN A 60 4.67 9.47 -3.25
CA GLN A 60 5.60 9.82 -2.19
C GLN A 60 5.08 9.21 -0.90
N LYS A 61 5.72 8.15 -0.40
CA LYS A 61 5.45 7.63 0.94
C LYS A 61 5.70 8.79 1.90
N ALA A 62 4.63 9.34 2.49
CA ALA A 62 4.77 10.28 3.58
C ALA A 62 5.62 9.58 4.64
N VAL A 63 6.83 10.09 4.89
CA VAL A 63 7.58 9.72 6.09
C VAL A 63 6.65 10.12 7.23
N PRO A 64 6.16 9.17 8.04
CA PRO A 64 5.19 9.52 9.05
C PRO A 64 5.88 10.49 10.00
N ASP A 65 5.26 11.66 10.20
CA ASP A 65 5.75 12.78 11.03
C ASP A 65 5.70 12.45 12.54
N VAL A 66 5.76 11.17 12.86
CA VAL A 66 5.91 10.68 14.22
C VAL A 66 7.38 10.84 14.58
N PRO A 67 7.71 11.55 15.67
CA PRO A 67 9.08 11.62 16.13
C PRO A 67 9.56 10.19 16.39
N MET A 68 10.52 9.75 15.57
CA MET A 68 11.19 8.48 15.80
C MET A 68 11.90 8.56 17.14
N LEU A 69 11.70 7.55 17.98
CA LEU A 69 12.52 7.36 19.16
C LEU A 69 13.99 7.23 18.73
N PRO A 70 14.94 7.67 19.56
CA PRO A 70 16.35 7.41 19.29
C PRO A 70 16.59 5.89 19.17
N PRO A 71 17.59 5.48 18.37
CA PRO A 71 17.97 4.07 18.24
C PRO A 71 18.23 3.47 19.62
N ALA A 72 18.00 2.16 19.76
CA ALA A 72 18.34 1.45 20.99
C ALA A 72 19.84 1.51 21.27
N PRO A 73 20.27 1.62 22.54
CA PRO A 73 21.69 1.61 22.87
C PRO A 73 22.25 0.22 22.56
N THR A 74 23.51 0.17 22.14
CA THR A 74 24.21 -1.08 21.80
C THR A 74 25.30 -1.45 22.79
N GLU A 75 25.57 -0.58 23.76
CA GLU A 75 26.52 -0.85 24.85
C GLU A 75 26.06 -2.04 25.69
N LEU A 76 26.97 -2.95 26.00
CA LEU A 76 26.69 -4.12 26.83
C LEU A 76 26.37 -3.73 28.27
N GLY A 77 25.53 -4.54 28.92
CA GLY A 77 25.03 -4.29 30.26
C GLY A 77 23.79 -3.40 30.25
N THR A 78 23.50 -2.82 31.41
CA THR A 78 22.31 -1.99 31.63
C THR A 78 22.59 -0.52 31.30
N VAL A 79 21.86 0.00 30.33
CA VAL A 79 21.87 1.40 29.91
C VAL A 79 20.56 2.07 30.32
N THR A 80 20.64 3.22 30.98
CA THR A 80 19.47 4.04 31.36
C THR A 80 19.53 5.38 30.64
N GLU A 81 18.50 5.70 29.87
CA GLU A 81 18.42 6.91 29.06
C GLU A 81 17.16 7.72 29.39
N THR A 82 17.29 9.05 29.29
CA THR A 82 16.15 9.97 29.34
C THR A 82 15.80 10.39 27.92
N ILE A 83 14.60 10.04 27.48
CA ILE A 83 14.07 10.37 26.15
C ILE A 83 13.07 11.51 26.31
N THR A 84 13.41 12.66 25.74
CA THR A 84 12.50 13.80 25.62
C THR A 84 11.83 13.77 24.26
N LYS A 85 10.49 13.72 24.25
CA LYS A 85 9.68 13.80 23.05
C LYS A 85 8.97 15.15 22.99
N SER A 86 9.46 16.03 22.12
CA SER A 86 8.86 17.35 21.86
C SER A 86 7.78 17.22 20.80
N THR A 87 6.53 16.99 21.22
CA THR A 87 5.33 17.10 20.35
C THR A 87 4.60 18.40 20.71
N PHE A 88 3.27 18.47 20.58
CA PHE A 88 2.47 19.58 21.12
C PHE A 88 2.68 19.76 22.64
N THR A 89 2.91 18.66 23.35
CA THR A 89 3.33 18.65 24.74
C THR A 89 4.68 17.93 24.84
N GLU A 90 5.61 18.49 25.60
CA GLU A 90 6.87 17.83 25.92
C GLU A 90 6.60 16.68 26.91
N THR A 91 7.07 15.48 26.57
CA THR A 91 7.01 14.32 27.47
C THR A 91 8.40 13.76 27.69
N VAL A 92 8.75 13.51 28.95
CA VAL A 92 10.02 12.89 29.35
C VAL A 92 9.75 11.44 29.76
N MET A 93 10.47 10.51 29.13
CA MET A 93 10.38 9.08 29.41
C MET A 93 11.75 8.53 29.79
N THR A 94 11.80 7.55 30.69
CA THR A 94 13.04 6.84 31.03
C THR A 94 13.03 5.47 30.35
N ARG A 95 14.03 5.18 29.52
CA ARG A 95 14.25 3.87 28.89
C ARG A 95 15.37 3.13 29.63
N VAL A 96 15.12 1.87 29.99
CA VAL A 96 16.14 0.96 30.52
C VAL A 96 16.34 -0.17 29.51
N THR A 97 17.58 -0.41 29.10
CA THR A 97 17.94 -1.46 28.14
C THR A 97 19.04 -2.32 28.74
N ASP A 98 18.86 -3.64 28.75
CA ASP A 98 19.88 -4.61 29.17
C ASP A 98 20.39 -5.38 27.96
N ASN A 99 21.56 -4.98 27.44
CA ASN A 99 22.18 -5.62 26.29
C ASN A 99 23.13 -6.70 26.76
N ARG A 100 22.88 -7.94 26.35
CA ARG A 100 23.73 -9.08 26.69
C ARG A 100 24.33 -9.62 25.41
N LEU A 101 25.58 -10.08 25.49
CA LEU A 101 26.14 -10.88 24.41
C LEU A 101 25.25 -12.11 24.27
N LEU A 102 24.74 -12.33 23.05
CA LEU A 102 24.10 -13.58 22.74
C LEU A 102 25.13 -14.69 22.99
N GLU A 103 24.69 -15.79 23.58
CA GLU A 103 25.54 -16.97 23.66
C GLU A 103 25.96 -17.34 22.22
N PRO A 104 27.24 -17.70 22.00
CA PRO A 104 27.68 -18.13 20.69
C PRO A 104 26.80 -19.29 20.25
N LEU A 105 26.02 -19.09 19.19
CA LEU A 105 25.32 -20.20 18.55
C LEU A 105 26.41 -21.16 18.05
N ILE A 106 26.48 -22.35 18.64
CA ILE A 106 27.36 -23.40 18.16
C ILE A 106 26.77 -23.87 16.83
N SER A 107 27.33 -23.38 15.73
CA SER A 107 26.95 -23.78 14.37
C SER A 107 28.06 -24.62 13.75
N GLU A 108 27.71 -25.81 13.29
CA GLU A 108 28.60 -26.69 12.54
C GLU A 108 28.15 -26.75 11.08
N GLU A 109 29.10 -26.68 10.15
CA GLU A 109 28.83 -26.90 8.73
C GLU A 109 28.83 -28.41 8.45
N VAL A 110 27.67 -28.96 8.13
CA VAL A 110 27.51 -30.39 7.81
C VAL A 110 27.31 -30.56 6.31
N VAL A 111 28.29 -31.15 5.64
CA VAL A 111 28.20 -31.51 4.21
C VAL A 111 27.79 -32.98 4.10
N LEU A 112 26.55 -33.23 3.65
CA LEU A 112 26.07 -34.59 3.40
C LEU A 112 26.08 -34.89 1.89
N PRO A 113 26.94 -35.81 1.42
CA PRO A 113 26.88 -36.28 0.04
C PRO A 113 25.59 -37.08 -0.18
N LYS A 114 24.86 -36.74 -1.24
CA LYS A 114 23.60 -37.42 -1.60
C LYS A 114 23.91 -38.58 -2.52
N ASP A 115 24.22 -39.74 -1.95
CA ASP A 115 24.64 -40.92 -2.70
C ASP A 115 23.46 -41.79 -3.19
N GLN A 116 22.29 -41.17 -3.40
CA GLN A 116 20.96 -41.76 -3.71
C GLN A 116 20.13 -42.14 -2.47
N GLY A 117 19.44 -41.16 -1.87
CA GLY A 117 18.45 -41.39 -0.82
C GLY A 117 18.04 -40.13 -0.06
N SER A 118 17.03 -40.26 0.82
CA SER A 118 16.71 -39.24 1.83
C SER A 118 17.81 -39.20 2.90
N LEU A 119 18.17 -38.01 3.36
CA LEU A 119 19.17 -37.82 4.42
C LEU A 119 18.64 -38.13 5.83
N GLY A 120 17.37 -38.55 5.95
CA GLY A 120 16.82 -39.07 7.21
C GLY A 120 16.50 -38.03 8.28
N PHE A 121 16.43 -36.75 7.95
CA PHE A 121 15.95 -35.70 8.85
C PHE A 121 14.42 -35.56 8.76
N SER A 122 13.72 -35.62 9.89
CA SER A 122 12.27 -35.47 10.03
C SER A 122 11.91 -34.41 11.05
#